data_AF-D7TNY7-F1
#
_entry.id   AF-D7TNY7-F1
#
_cell.length_a   1.000
_cell.length_b   1.000
_cell.length_c   1.000
_cell.angle_alpha   90.00
_cell.angle_beta   90.00
_cell.angle_gamma   90.00
#
_symmetry.space_group_name_H-M   'P 1'
#
loop_
_entity.id
_entity.type
_entity.pdbx_description
1 polymer ?
#
loop_
_entity_poly.entity_id
_entity_poly.type
_entity_poly.pdbx_seq_one_letter_code
_entity_poly.pdbx_strand_id
1 'polypeptide(L)'
;MILCGSPHPFFDRKTSIMSKHISELDDCKKLFIPMHDDCPGHWYLCVIDFKNFDIQILDSLRSKSRDEFPFKSVKTVVEFCQMFFKLYDIGKDVFQFSIDWGPSIPTQDNGWDCRVHVIKHMQRFKNGDSMTVSDLCNSIKIRREIASDLVLHEGNREKQTIVAIVCTKTSTRAMKKLLL
;
A
#
# COMPACT_ATOMS: atom_id res chain seq x y z
N MET A 1 -5.41 -34.92 -33.38
CA MET A 1 -4.44 -35.45 -32.39
C MET A 1 -3.18 -34.61 -32.51
N ILE A 2 -3.06 -33.55 -31.71
CA ILE A 2 -1.84 -32.75 -31.62
C ILE A 2 -1.29 -32.99 -30.21
N LEU A 3 -0.10 -33.60 -30.19
CA LEU A 3 0.63 -34.01 -29.00
C LEU A 3 1.24 -32.79 -28.30
N CYS A 4 1.25 -32.85 -26.97
CA CYS A 4 1.94 -31.95 -26.05
C CYS A 4 3.41 -31.74 -26.45
N GLY A 5 3.84 -30.47 -26.42
CA GLY A 5 5.24 -30.11 -26.16
C GLY A 5 5.44 -29.99 -24.65
N SER A 6 6.43 -30.71 -24.12
CA SER A 6 6.76 -30.78 -22.69
C SER A 6 7.05 -29.41 -22.04
N PRO A 7 6.77 -29.22 -20.74
CA PRO A 7 7.10 -27.98 -20.04
C PRO A 7 8.61 -27.89 -19.82
N HIS A 8 9.20 -26.75 -20.20
CA HIS A 8 10.57 -26.41 -19.84
C HIS A 8 10.67 -26.12 -18.33
N PRO A 9 11.67 -26.66 -17.60
CA PRO A 9 11.77 -26.60 -16.14
C PRO A 9 12.07 -25.19 -15.56
N PHE A 10 12.17 -24.17 -16.41
CA PHE A 10 12.35 -22.77 -15.99
C PHE A 10 11.01 -22.08 -15.63
N PHE A 11 9.86 -22.62 -16.05
CA PHE A 11 8.54 -21.98 -15.89
C PHE A 11 7.74 -22.43 -14.66
N ASP A 12 8.05 -23.57 -14.03
CA ASP A 12 7.18 -24.19 -13.01
C ASP A 12 7.04 -23.42 -11.70
N ARG A 13 8.05 -22.63 -11.30
CA ARG A 13 7.99 -21.91 -10.02
C ARG A 13 7.21 -20.60 -10.10
N LYS A 14 7.24 -19.93 -11.27
CA LYS A 14 6.47 -18.70 -11.54
C LYS A 14 4.98 -18.99 -11.71
N THR A 15 4.62 -20.10 -12.36
CA THR A 15 3.22 -20.52 -12.53
C THR A 15 2.58 -20.90 -11.20
N SER A 16 3.30 -21.56 -10.29
CA SER A 16 2.81 -21.88 -8.93
C SER A 16 2.53 -20.63 -8.09
N ILE A 17 3.44 -19.65 -8.11
CA ILE A 17 3.25 -18.38 -7.39
C ILE A 17 2.08 -17.59 -8.01
N MET A 18 2.03 -17.44 -9.34
CA MET A 18 0.93 -16.75 -9.98
C MET A 18 -0.41 -17.46 -9.73
N SER A 19 -0.46 -18.80 -9.83
CA SER A 19 -1.64 -19.61 -9.53
C SER A 19 -2.18 -19.34 -8.13
N LYS A 20 -1.31 -19.33 -7.11
CA LYS A 20 -1.73 -19.06 -5.72
C LYS A 20 -2.36 -17.67 -5.56
N HIS A 21 -1.73 -16.64 -6.12
CA HIS A 21 -2.21 -15.27 -5.96
C HIS A 21 -3.47 -15.01 -6.83
N ILE A 22 -3.61 -15.68 -7.98
CA ILE A 22 -4.80 -15.59 -8.82
C ILE A 22 -6.03 -16.14 -8.10
N SER A 23 -5.93 -17.32 -7.46
CA SER A 23 -7.05 -17.87 -6.67
C SER A 23 -7.46 -16.97 -5.50
N GLU A 24 -6.50 -16.30 -4.86
CA GLU A 24 -6.79 -15.36 -3.76
C GLU A 24 -7.50 -14.09 -4.24
N LEU A 25 -7.38 -13.72 -5.52
CA LEU A 25 -8.06 -12.54 -6.09
C LEU A 25 -9.55 -12.76 -6.28
N ASP A 26 -10.00 -13.99 -6.50
CA ASP A 26 -11.42 -14.30 -6.70
C ASP A 26 -12.24 -14.05 -5.42
N ASP A 27 -11.70 -14.46 -4.26
CA ASP A 27 -12.30 -14.20 -2.94
C ASP A 27 -11.99 -12.81 -2.38
N CYS A 28 -11.18 -12.01 -3.09
CA CYS A 28 -10.74 -10.71 -2.61
C CYS A 28 -11.91 -9.72 -2.50
N LYS A 29 -12.04 -9.08 -1.33
CA LYS A 29 -13.08 -8.06 -1.06
C LYS A 29 -12.66 -6.67 -1.50
N LYS A 30 -11.37 -6.33 -1.34
CA LYS A 30 -10.83 -5.02 -1.71
C LYS A 30 -9.39 -5.15 -2.19
N LEU A 31 -9.04 -4.43 -3.24
CA LEU A 31 -7.68 -4.29 -3.73
C LEU A 31 -7.13 -2.92 -3.34
N PHE A 32 -5.98 -2.90 -2.67
CA PHE A 32 -5.28 -1.67 -2.26
C PHE A 32 -4.07 -1.46 -3.16
N ILE A 33 -4.05 -0.35 -3.88
CA ILE A 33 -3.00 -0.04 -4.85
C ILE A 33 -2.37 1.30 -4.46
N PRO A 34 -1.20 1.29 -3.80
CA PRO A 34 -0.41 2.49 -3.60
C PRO A 34 -0.02 3.09 -4.96
N MET A 35 -0.43 4.33 -5.19
CA MET A 35 -0.18 5.07 -6.41
C MET A 35 0.94 6.08 -6.16
N HIS A 36 1.86 6.21 -7.12
CA HIS A 36 2.94 7.18 -7.06
C HIS A 36 2.87 8.13 -8.26
N ASP A 37 3.02 9.42 -8.00
CA ASP A 37 3.26 10.45 -9.01
C ASP A 37 4.67 11.01 -8.84
N ASP A 38 5.50 10.88 -9.87
CA ASP A 38 6.92 11.22 -9.85
C ASP A 38 7.18 12.73 -9.69
N CYS A 39 6.20 13.61 -9.94
CA CYS A 39 6.39 15.06 -9.83
C CYS A 39 5.22 15.74 -9.09
N PRO A 40 5.30 15.96 -7.77
CA PRO A 40 6.52 16.21 -6.97
C PRO A 40 7.00 15.02 -6.12
N GLY A 41 6.69 13.77 -6.48
CA GLY A 41 6.97 12.60 -5.62
C GLY A 41 5.87 12.43 -4.57
N HIS A 42 4.66 12.17 -5.02
CA HIS A 42 3.45 12.10 -4.19
C HIS A 42 2.89 10.68 -4.14
N TRP A 43 2.40 10.28 -2.97
CA TRP A 43 1.77 8.98 -2.75
C TRP A 43 0.31 9.15 -2.37
N TYR A 44 -0.55 8.42 -3.04
CA TYR A 44 -1.96 8.30 -2.72
C TYR A 44 -2.38 6.83 -2.86
N LEU A 45 -3.60 6.51 -2.49
CA LEU A 45 -4.07 5.13 -2.49
C LEU A 45 -5.33 5.00 -3.33
N CYS A 46 -5.30 4.08 -4.30
CA CYS A 46 -6.48 3.59 -4.98
C CYS A 46 -7.02 2.37 -4.22
N VAL A 47 -8.31 2.37 -3.93
CA VAL A 47 -9.01 1.22 -3.32
C VAL A 47 -10.10 0.78 -4.27
N ILE A 48 -9.99 -0.42 -4.81
CA ILE A 48 -11.08 -1.06 -5.57
C ILE A 48 -11.87 -1.92 -4.59
N ASP A 49 -13.11 -1.57 -4.31
CA ASP A 49 -13.97 -2.29 -3.38
C ASP A 49 -14.99 -3.14 -4.14
N PHE A 50 -14.68 -4.43 -4.27
CA PHE A 50 -15.53 -5.38 -4.98
C PHE A 50 -16.84 -5.66 -4.25
N LYS A 51 -16.93 -5.35 -2.95
CA LYS A 51 -18.15 -5.57 -2.16
C LYS A 51 -19.15 -4.43 -2.38
N ASN A 52 -18.66 -3.19 -2.42
CA ASN A 52 -19.49 -2.00 -2.56
C ASN A 52 -19.60 -1.49 -4.00
N PHE A 53 -18.86 -2.10 -4.93
CA PHE A 53 -18.85 -1.75 -6.35
C PHE A 53 -18.40 -0.31 -6.62
N ASP A 54 -17.44 0.18 -5.83
CA ASP A 54 -16.85 1.52 -5.95
C ASP A 54 -15.32 1.49 -5.96
N ILE A 55 -14.74 2.56 -6.50
CA ILE A 55 -13.30 2.80 -6.53
C ILE A 55 -13.04 4.13 -5.84
N GLN A 56 -12.20 4.11 -4.81
CA GLN A 56 -11.93 5.27 -3.98
C GLN A 56 -10.49 5.75 -4.17
N ILE A 57 -10.33 7.05 -4.37
CA ILE A 57 -9.05 7.74 -4.34
C ILE A 57 -8.86 8.37 -2.96
N LEU A 58 -7.87 7.89 -2.21
CA LEU A 58 -7.51 8.38 -0.89
C LEU A 58 -6.22 9.19 -1.00
N ASP A 59 -6.34 10.51 -0.96
CA ASP A 59 -5.23 11.45 -1.11
C ASP A 59 -5.17 12.47 0.05
N SER A 60 -4.17 12.33 0.92
CA SER A 60 -3.95 13.22 2.06
C SER A 60 -3.43 14.61 1.70
N LEU A 61 -2.90 14.80 0.48
CA LEU A 61 -2.42 16.08 -0.07
C LEU A 61 -3.28 16.56 -1.25
N ARG A 62 -4.55 16.15 -1.30
CA ARG A 62 -5.44 16.52 -2.39
C ARG A 62 -5.38 18.02 -2.69
N SER A 63 -5.12 18.33 -3.94
CA SER A 63 -5.14 19.69 -4.46
C SER A 63 -6.17 19.78 -5.57
N LYS A 64 -7.19 20.62 -5.41
CA LYS A 64 -8.27 20.78 -6.40
C LYS A 64 -7.77 21.11 -7.81
N SER A 65 -6.65 21.82 -7.92
CA SER A 65 -6.03 22.16 -9.21
C SER A 65 -5.40 20.97 -9.93
N ARG A 66 -5.25 19.82 -9.26
CA ARG A 66 -4.64 18.60 -9.80
C ARG A 66 -5.58 17.40 -9.80
N ASP A 67 -6.86 17.58 -9.44
CA ASP A 67 -7.81 16.47 -9.27
C ASP A 67 -7.85 15.56 -10.52
N GLU A 68 -7.74 16.10 -11.74
CA GLU A 68 -7.75 15.32 -12.99
C GLU A 68 -6.64 14.24 -13.07
N PHE A 69 -5.46 14.50 -12.50
CA PHE A 69 -4.31 13.60 -12.61
C PHE A 69 -4.54 12.26 -11.87
N PRO A 70 -4.90 12.23 -10.57
CA PRO A 70 -5.25 10.99 -9.89
C PRO A 70 -6.35 10.20 -10.58
N PHE A 71 -7.41 10.85 -11.08
CA PHE A 71 -8.47 10.14 -11.81
C PHE A 71 -7.96 9.46 -13.06
N LYS A 72 -7.13 10.14 -13.86
CA LYS A 72 -6.56 9.55 -15.08
C LYS A 72 -5.66 8.36 -14.76
N SER A 73 -4.76 8.50 -13.79
CA SER A 73 -3.86 7.41 -13.39
C SER A 73 -4.61 6.21 -12.80
N VAL A 74 -5.63 6.47 -11.98
CA VAL A 74 -6.50 5.42 -11.42
C VAL A 74 -7.27 4.70 -12.52
N LYS A 75 -7.83 5.45 -13.48
CA LYS A 75 -8.54 4.87 -14.63
C LYS A 75 -7.64 3.91 -15.42
N THR A 76 -6.39 4.30 -15.70
CA THR A 76 -5.43 3.40 -16.38
C THR A 76 -5.16 2.12 -15.59
N VAL A 77 -5.01 2.21 -14.27
CA VAL A 77 -4.83 1.02 -13.42
C VAL A 77 -6.07 0.13 -13.40
N VAL A 78 -7.27 0.73 -13.36
CA VAL A 78 -8.54 0.01 -13.37
C VAL A 78 -8.75 -0.72 -14.71
N GLU A 79 -8.44 -0.07 -15.83
CA GLU A 79 -8.44 -0.67 -17.17
C GLU A 79 -7.47 -1.86 -17.24
N PHE A 80 -6.28 -1.72 -16.67
CA PHE A 80 -5.32 -2.83 -16.56
C PHE A 80 -5.86 -3.98 -15.70
N CYS A 81 -6.42 -3.69 -14.51
CA CYS A 81 -7.03 -4.69 -13.65
C CYS A 81 -8.14 -5.46 -14.38
N GLN A 82 -9.00 -4.76 -15.11
CA GLN A 82 -10.07 -5.39 -15.86
C GLN A 82 -9.57 -6.32 -16.96
N MET A 83 -8.56 -5.88 -17.71
CA MET A 83 -7.90 -6.73 -18.70
C MET A 83 -7.25 -7.96 -18.05
N PHE A 84 -6.60 -7.76 -16.90
CA PHE A 84 -5.98 -8.83 -16.12
C PHE A 84 -7.03 -9.84 -15.64
N PHE A 85 -8.15 -9.38 -15.09
CA PHE A 85 -9.23 -10.26 -14.61
C PHE A 85 -9.80 -11.11 -15.73
N LYS A 86 -10.05 -10.51 -16.92
CA LYS A 86 -10.50 -11.27 -18.10
C LYS A 86 -9.46 -12.30 -18.57
N LEU A 87 -8.17 -11.94 -18.59
CA LEU A 87 -7.11 -12.82 -19.07
C LEU A 87 -6.96 -14.08 -18.21
N TYR A 88 -7.20 -13.95 -16.90
CA TYR A 88 -7.05 -15.04 -15.93
C TYR A 88 -8.38 -15.62 -15.45
N ASP A 89 -9.49 -15.31 -16.13
CA ASP A 89 -10.85 -15.80 -15.80
C ASP A 89 -11.26 -15.55 -14.33
N ILE A 90 -10.86 -14.38 -13.81
CA ILE A 90 -11.21 -13.93 -12.46
C ILE A 90 -12.61 -13.31 -12.53
N GLY A 91 -13.51 -13.72 -11.64
CA GLY A 91 -14.94 -13.36 -11.64
C GLY A 91 -15.25 -11.91 -11.21
N LYS A 92 -14.37 -10.96 -11.51
CA LYS A 92 -14.48 -9.54 -11.14
C LYS A 92 -14.66 -8.68 -12.39
N ASP A 93 -15.61 -7.75 -12.33
CA ASP A 93 -15.79 -6.71 -13.34
C ASP A 93 -15.79 -5.33 -12.69
N VAL A 94 -14.81 -4.51 -13.02
CA VAL A 94 -14.61 -3.18 -12.41
C VAL A 94 -14.98 -2.03 -13.34
N PHE A 95 -15.38 -2.30 -14.60
CA PHE A 95 -15.69 -1.22 -15.56
C PHE A 95 -16.91 -0.38 -15.17
N GLN A 96 -17.85 -0.96 -14.41
CA GLN A 96 -19.07 -0.29 -13.99
C GLN A 96 -18.94 0.46 -12.66
N PHE A 97 -17.79 0.34 -11.98
CA PHE A 97 -17.62 0.94 -10.66
C PHE A 97 -17.43 2.45 -10.83
N SER A 98 -18.06 3.24 -9.96
CA SER A 98 -17.78 4.67 -9.91
C SER A 98 -16.38 4.91 -9.35
N ILE A 99 -15.68 5.89 -9.90
CA ILE A 99 -14.41 6.37 -9.33
C ILE A 99 -14.71 7.68 -8.63
N ASP A 100 -14.50 7.71 -7.32
CA ASP A 100 -14.81 8.86 -6.48
C ASP A 100 -13.68 9.13 -5.49
N TRP A 101 -13.68 10.33 -4.91
CA TRP A 101 -12.83 10.63 -3.76
C TRP A 101 -13.35 9.87 -2.54
N GLY A 102 -12.45 9.27 -1.78
CA GLY A 102 -12.84 8.63 -0.53
C GLY A 102 -13.40 9.64 0.50
N PRO A 103 -14.29 9.17 1.39
CA PRO A 103 -14.96 10.03 2.37
C PRO A 103 -13.96 10.63 3.37
N SER A 104 -14.16 11.90 3.72
CA SER A 104 -13.46 12.72 4.73
C SER A 104 -12.19 12.11 5.33
N ILE A 105 -11.16 11.94 4.49
CA ILE A 105 -9.85 11.48 4.95
C ILE A 105 -9.12 12.63 5.66
N PRO A 106 -8.38 12.36 6.75
CA PRO A 106 -7.47 13.31 7.36
C PRO A 106 -6.43 13.76 6.32
N THR A 107 -6.39 15.07 6.13
CA THR A 107 -5.37 15.74 5.33
C THR A 107 -4.06 15.81 6.09
N GLN A 108 -2.97 15.97 5.36
CA GLN A 108 -1.67 16.30 5.96
C GLN A 108 -1.29 17.74 5.63
N ASP A 109 -0.60 18.38 6.56
CA ASP A 109 -0.16 19.77 6.42
C ASP A 109 1.27 19.89 5.87
N ASN A 110 1.96 18.75 5.68
CA ASN A 110 3.34 18.69 5.22
C ASN A 110 3.50 17.88 3.93
N GLY A 111 4.62 18.05 3.22
CA GLY A 111 4.85 17.41 1.91
C GLY A 111 5.37 15.97 1.94
N TRP A 112 5.62 15.36 3.11
CA TRP A 112 6.41 14.12 3.21
C TRP A 112 5.69 12.96 3.90
N ASP A 113 4.51 13.19 4.49
CA ASP A 113 3.73 12.16 5.19
C ASP A 113 2.75 11.37 4.32
N CYS A 114 2.71 11.62 3.01
CA CYS A 114 1.72 10.99 2.13
C CYS A 114 1.83 9.45 2.13
N ARG A 115 3.05 8.93 2.18
CA ARG A 115 3.36 7.51 2.37
C ARG A 115 2.83 6.95 3.70
N VAL A 116 2.91 7.74 4.77
CA VAL A 116 2.45 7.35 6.11
C VAL A 116 0.93 7.22 6.12
N HIS A 117 0.22 8.16 5.48
CA HIS A 117 -1.23 8.11 5.32
C HIS A 117 -1.64 6.86 4.52
N VAL A 118 -0.97 6.58 3.40
CA VAL A 118 -1.20 5.37 2.58
C VAL A 118 -1.05 4.09 3.41
N ILE A 119 0.05 3.93 4.16
CA ILE A 119 0.29 2.75 5.01
C ILE A 119 -0.81 2.60 6.07
N LYS A 120 -1.16 3.68 6.78
CA LYS A 120 -2.18 3.62 7.84
C LYS A 120 -3.57 3.31 7.28
N HIS A 121 -3.93 3.79 6.09
CA HIS A 121 -5.18 3.41 5.43
C HIS A 121 -5.24 1.89 5.17
N MET A 122 -4.16 1.31 4.64
CA MET A 122 -4.11 -0.14 4.39
C MET A 122 -4.14 -0.97 5.68
N GLN A 123 -3.41 -0.54 6.73
CA GLN A 123 -3.41 -1.24 8.03
C GLN A 123 -4.80 -1.26 8.69
N ARG A 124 -5.58 -0.19 8.58
CA ARG A 124 -6.92 -0.14 9.17
C ARG A 124 -7.91 -1.10 8.52
N PHE A 125 -7.84 -1.29 7.21
CA PHE A 125 -8.70 -2.28 6.56
C PHE A 125 -8.52 -3.68 7.15
N LYS A 126 -7.26 -4.06 7.42
CA LYS A 126 -6.94 -5.35 8.05
C LYS A 126 -7.59 -5.49 9.44
N ASN A 127 -7.75 -4.38 10.16
CA ASN A 127 -8.26 -4.36 11.53
C ASN A 127 -9.77 -4.08 11.63
N GLY A 128 -10.40 -3.55 10.56
CA GLY A 128 -11.81 -3.17 10.55
C GLY A 128 -12.13 -1.79 11.16
N ASP A 129 -11.11 -0.97 11.41
CA ASP A 129 -11.25 0.30 12.16
C ASP A 129 -11.57 1.51 11.27
N SER A 130 -12.41 2.44 11.77
CA SER A 130 -12.61 3.76 11.16
C SER A 130 -11.49 4.74 11.53
N MET A 131 -11.19 5.70 10.66
CA MET A 131 -10.14 6.69 10.88
C MET A 131 -10.72 7.93 11.59
N THR A 132 -10.23 8.23 12.80
CA THR A 132 -10.53 9.53 13.44
C THR A 132 -9.47 10.56 13.04
N VAL A 133 -9.87 11.84 12.95
CA VAL A 133 -8.97 12.97 12.67
C VAL A 133 -7.81 13.04 13.69
N SER A 134 -8.09 12.63 14.93
CA SER A 134 -7.11 12.61 16.02
C SER A 134 -5.95 11.64 15.77
N ASP A 135 -6.17 10.54 15.04
CA ASP A 135 -5.16 9.50 14.89
C ASP A 135 -3.98 9.93 14.02
N LEU A 136 -4.20 10.84 13.05
CA LEU A 136 -3.16 11.30 12.12
C LEU A 136 -2.53 12.64 12.47
N CYS A 137 -3.09 13.37 13.45
CA CYS A 137 -2.53 14.63 13.94
C CYS A 137 -1.12 14.46 14.53
N ASN A 138 -0.73 13.23 14.95
CA ASN A 138 0.62 12.94 15.45
C ASN A 138 1.44 12.08 14.47
N SER A 139 1.70 12.61 13.28
CA SER A 139 2.46 11.88 12.25
C SER A 139 3.88 11.50 12.69
N ILE A 140 4.48 12.20 13.67
CA ILE A 140 5.76 11.80 14.30
C ILE A 140 5.61 10.46 15.02
N LYS A 141 4.60 10.32 15.89
CA LYS A 141 4.35 9.08 16.62
C LYS A 141 4.11 7.93 15.65
N ILE A 142 3.27 8.14 14.64
CA ILE A 142 2.99 7.13 13.62
C ILE A 142 4.26 6.71 12.87
N ARG A 143 5.07 7.67 12.42
CA ARG A 143 6.34 7.35 11.74
C ARG A 143 7.25 6.50 12.61
N ARG A 144 7.32 6.78 13.91
CA ARG A 144 8.11 5.99 14.86
C ARG A 144 7.55 4.58 15.03
N GLU A 145 6.23 4.42 15.10
CA GLU A 145 5.58 3.11 15.14
C GLU A 145 5.92 2.29 13.90
N ILE A 146 5.67 2.83 12.70
CA ILE A 146 5.96 2.15 11.42
C ILE A 146 7.45 1.81 11.32
N ALA A 147 8.34 2.74 11.66
CA ALA A 147 9.78 2.49 11.64
C ALA A 147 10.18 1.40 12.63
N SER A 148 9.59 1.38 13.83
CA SER A 148 9.84 0.35 14.83
C SER A 148 9.37 -1.01 14.34
N ASP A 149 8.16 -1.09 13.77
CA ASP A 149 7.62 -2.31 13.19
C ASP A 149 8.53 -2.85 12.08
N LEU A 150 8.99 -1.98 11.17
CA LEU A 150 9.90 -2.36 10.09
C LEU A 150 11.26 -2.86 10.61
N VAL A 151 11.84 -2.16 11.60
CA VAL A 151 13.12 -2.53 12.19
C VAL A 151 13.02 -3.86 12.93
N LEU A 152 11.95 -4.07 13.69
CA LEU A 152 11.77 -5.23 14.56
C LEU A 152 11.12 -6.43 13.86
N HIS A 153 10.57 -6.26 12.66
CA HIS A 153 9.94 -7.33 11.89
C HIS A 153 10.87 -8.53 11.71
N GLU A 154 10.36 -9.75 11.88
CA GLU A 154 11.19 -10.97 11.79
C GLU A 154 11.78 -11.21 10.40
N GLY A 155 11.13 -10.67 9.36
CA GLY A 155 11.68 -10.69 7.99
C GLY A 155 12.79 -9.68 7.71
N ASN A 156 13.09 -8.78 8.65
CA ASN A 156 14.14 -7.77 8.45
C ASN A 156 15.54 -8.38 8.64
N ARG A 157 16.25 -8.58 7.52
CA ARG A 157 17.61 -9.15 7.50
C ARG A 157 18.65 -8.26 8.20
N GLU A 158 18.38 -6.97 8.30
CA GLU A 158 19.27 -5.99 8.94
C GLU A 158 18.90 -5.71 10.42
N LYS A 159 17.90 -6.42 10.97
CA LYS A 159 17.39 -6.21 12.35
C LYS A 159 18.51 -6.20 13.39
N GLN A 160 19.39 -7.21 13.36
CA GLN A 160 20.49 -7.34 14.32
C GLN A 160 21.47 -6.16 14.22
N THR A 161 21.87 -5.81 13.00
CA THR A 161 22.79 -4.68 12.73
C THR A 161 22.20 -3.37 13.22
N ILE A 162 20.94 -3.07 12.88
CA ILE A 162 20.27 -1.83 13.25
C ILE A 162 20.12 -1.74 14.77
N VAL A 163 19.67 -2.80 15.43
CA VAL A 163 19.51 -2.84 16.90
C VAL A 163 20.86 -2.63 17.60
N ALA A 164 21.94 -3.28 17.14
CA ALA A 164 23.27 -3.10 17.69
C ALA A 164 23.77 -1.64 17.56
N ILE A 165 23.56 -0.99 16.41
CA ILE A 165 23.90 0.42 16.19
C ILE A 165 23.11 1.33 17.15
N VAL A 166 21.81 1.07 17.34
CA VAL A 166 20.96 1.86 18.24
C VAL A 166 21.40 1.68 19.70
N CYS A 167 21.67 0.45 20.15
CA CYS A 167 22.13 0.18 21.51
C CYS A 167 23.47 0.85 21.82
N THR A 168 24.43 0.78 20.89
CA THR A 168 25.76 1.42 21.06
C THR A 168 25.69 2.95 21.04
N LYS A 169 24.87 3.55 20.17
CA LYS A 169 24.62 5.01 20.15
C LYS A 169 23.84 5.51 21.36
N THR A 170 22.96 4.69 21.93
CA THR A 170 22.20 5.05 23.13
C THR A 170 23.08 4.96 24.38
N SER A 171 23.94 3.94 24.47
CA SER A 171 24.94 3.80 25.54
C SER A 171 25.93 4.98 25.58
N THR A 172 26.31 5.53 24.43
CA THR A 172 27.21 6.70 24.35
C THR A 172 26.49 8.01 24.70
N ARG A 173 25.20 8.14 24.42
CA ARG A 173 24.40 9.32 24.82
C ARG A 173 24.07 9.32 26.31
N ALA A 174 23.88 8.15 26.93
CA ALA A 174 23.66 8.00 28.37
C ALA A 174 24.93 8.28 29.21
N MET A 175 26.13 7.99 28.70
CA MET A 175 27.39 8.31 29.41
C MET A 175 27.76 9.80 29.39
N LYS A 176 27.23 10.63 28.49
CA LYS A 176 27.51 12.08 28.47
C LYS A 176 26.77 12.88 29.56
N LYS A 177 25.86 12.26 30.31
CA LYS A 177 25.10 12.93 31.39
C LYS A 177 25.51 12.47 32.80
N LEU A 178 26.58 11.68 32.92
CA LEU A 178 27.09 11.13 34.18
C LEU A 178 28.55 11.55 34.46
N LEU A 179 29.11 12.45 33.65
CA LEU A 179 30.48 12.97 33.79
C LEU A 179 30.57 14.51 33.73
N LEU A 180 29.47 15.21 33.98
CA LEU A 180 29.45 16.64 34.30
C LEU A 180 28.43 16.90 35.42
#